data_AF-A0A2E6R8E1-F1
#
_entry.id   AF-A0A2E6R8E1-F1
#
_cell.length_a   1.000
_cell.length_b   1.000
_cell.length_c   1.000
_cell.angle_alpha   90.00
_cell.angle_beta   90.00
_cell.angle_gamma   90.00
#
_symmetry.space_group_name_H-M   'P 1'
#
loop_
_entity.id
_entity.type
_entity.pdbx_description
1 polymer ?
#
loop_
_entity_poly.entity_id
_entity_poly.type
_entity_poly.pdbx_seq_one_letter_code
_entity_poly.pdbx_strand_id
1 'polypeptide(L)'
;MKQHQYRITVEHLSDAKGDPSTHEAPLVFETGNHDDILKIVELMKQRDDLNEREAISLAVGLKLFSEVMLENKGHDLFSEFQPHFVDFMKKLKGK
;
A
#
# COMPACT_ATOMS: atom_id res chain seq x y z
N MET A 1 -1.28 -1.50 19.55
CA MET A 1 -1.68 -2.92 19.36
C MET A 1 -0.50 -3.66 18.72
N LYS A 2 -0.50 -4.98 18.67
CA LYS A 2 0.57 -5.72 17.98
C LYS A 2 0.41 -5.54 16.46
N GLN A 3 1.48 -5.18 15.77
CA GLN A 3 1.53 -5.05 14.31
C GLN A 3 2.35 -6.21 13.72
N HIS A 4 2.01 -6.62 12.51
CA HIS A 4 2.91 -7.37 11.64
C HIS A 4 4.07 -6.46 11.21
N GLN A 5 5.29 -6.98 11.14
CA GLN A 5 6.47 -6.20 10.75
C GLN A 5 6.93 -6.61 9.36
N TYR A 6 7.24 -5.63 8.53
CA TYR A 6 7.67 -5.83 7.16
C TYR A 6 8.94 -5.03 6.88
N ARG A 7 9.81 -5.61 6.07
CA ARG A 7 10.86 -4.86 5.37
C ARG A 7 10.38 -4.61 3.95
N ILE A 8 10.38 -3.34 3.57
CA ILE A 8 10.02 -2.90 2.22
C ILE A 8 11.30 -2.56 1.47
N THR A 9 11.39 -3.02 0.23
CA THR A 9 12.46 -2.71 -0.69
C THR A 9 11.85 -2.11 -1.96
N VAL A 10 12.27 -0.90 -2.32
CA VAL A 10 11.90 -0.24 -3.57
C VAL A 10 13.15 -0.11 -4.42
N GLU A 11 13.22 -0.89 -5.49
CA GLU A 11 14.30 -0.87 -6.46
C GLU A 11 13.83 -0.13 -7.72
N HIS A 12 14.53 0.95 -8.05
CA HIS A 12 14.30 1.65 -9.31
C HIS A 12 14.96 0.85 -10.44
N LEU A 13 14.19 0.51 -11.49
CA LEU A 13 14.67 -0.33 -12.59
C LEU A 13 15.06 0.50 -13.82
N SER A 14 14.22 1.45 -14.19
CA SER A 14 14.44 2.35 -15.31
C SER A 14 13.70 3.66 -15.09
N ASP A 15 14.19 4.74 -15.69
CA ASP A 15 13.49 6.00 -15.69
C ASP A 15 12.28 5.99 -16.67
N ALA A 16 11.59 7.13 -16.77
CA ALA A 16 10.43 7.28 -17.66
C ALA A 16 10.75 7.19 -19.16
N LYS A 17 12.03 7.28 -19.56
CA LYS A 17 12.50 7.12 -20.94
C LYS A 17 12.92 5.68 -21.23
N GLY A 18 12.98 4.83 -20.21
CA GLY A 18 13.45 3.45 -20.31
C GLY A 18 14.96 3.31 -20.13
N ASP A 19 15.66 4.39 -19.75
CA ASP A 19 17.08 4.32 -19.44
C ASP A 19 17.27 3.56 -18.11
N PRO A 20 18.31 2.70 -17.99
CA PRO A 20 18.55 1.95 -16.77
C PRO A 20 18.71 2.84 -15.53
N SER A 21 18.35 2.30 -14.38
CA SER A 21 18.50 2.98 -13.11
C SER A 21 19.92 3.48 -12.85
N THR A 22 20.03 4.70 -12.32
CA THR A 22 21.29 5.32 -11.90
C THR A 22 21.43 5.36 -10.37
N HIS A 23 20.45 4.85 -9.63
CA HIS A 23 20.51 4.78 -8.17
C HIS A 23 21.45 3.67 -7.71
N GLU A 24 22.32 3.97 -6.75
CA GLU A 24 23.37 3.04 -6.29
C GLU A 24 22.81 1.82 -5.52
N ALA A 25 21.66 1.97 -4.86
CA ALA A 25 21.03 0.91 -4.08
C ALA A 25 19.51 1.08 -4.00
N PRO A 26 18.75 0.00 -3.75
CA PRO A 26 17.33 0.08 -3.43
C PRO A 26 17.08 0.87 -2.13
N LEU A 27 15.94 1.56 -2.06
CA LEU A 27 15.44 2.10 -0.79
C LEU A 27 14.95 0.93 0.07
N VAL A 28 15.48 0.80 1.28
CA VAL A 28 15.07 -0.23 2.25
C VAL A 28 14.62 0.43 3.55
N PHE A 29 13.44 0.06 4.03
CA PHE A 29 12.92 0.50 5.33
C PHE A 29 12.05 -0.57 5.98
N GLU A 30 11.84 -0.45 7.29
CA GLU A 30 10.96 -1.34 8.06
C GLU A 30 9.72 -0.57 8.51
N THR A 31 8.57 -1.25 8.50
CA THR A 31 7.30 -0.66 8.91
C THR A 31 6.35 -1.71 9.48
N GLY A 32 5.48 -1.27 10.39
CA GLY A 32 4.41 -2.07 10.94
C GLY A 32 3.17 -2.03 10.04
N ASN A 33 2.30 -3.04 10.14
CA ASN A 33 0.92 -2.94 9.67
C ASN A 33 0.00 -3.75 10.59
N HIS A 34 -1.21 -3.24 10.84
CA HIS A 34 -2.20 -3.99 11.61
C HIS A 34 -2.78 -5.19 10.86
N ASP A 35 -2.74 -5.18 9.52
CA ASP A 35 -3.18 -6.28 8.68
C ASP A 35 -2.00 -7.15 8.18
N ASP A 36 -2.32 -8.39 7.84
CA ASP A 36 -1.42 -9.29 7.12
C ASP A 36 -1.41 -8.93 5.63
N ILE A 37 -0.41 -8.14 5.20
CA ILE A 37 -0.33 -7.58 3.84
C ILE A 37 -0.33 -8.69 2.79
N LEU A 38 0.36 -9.80 3.05
CA LEU A 38 0.45 -10.91 2.11
C LEU A 38 -0.90 -11.61 1.93
N LYS A 39 -1.65 -11.83 3.01
CA LYS A 39 -3.02 -12.36 2.89
C LYS A 39 -3.95 -11.40 2.15
N ILE A 40 -3.80 -10.09 2.36
CA ILE A 40 -4.60 -9.09 1.64
C ILE A 40 -4.27 -9.11 0.14
N VAL A 41 -3.00 -9.28 -0.23
CA VAL A 41 -2.59 -9.47 -1.64
C VAL A 41 -3.30 -10.68 -2.24
N GLU A 42 -3.28 -11.84 -1.57
CA GLU A 42 -3.94 -13.05 -2.07
C GLU A 42 -5.46 -12.87 -2.24
N LEU A 43 -6.12 -12.15 -1.32
CA LEU A 43 -7.53 -11.80 -1.48
C LEU A 43 -7.77 -10.85 -2.65
N MET A 44 -6.90 -9.87 -2.85
CA MET A 44 -7.04 -8.89 -3.94
C MET A 44 -6.81 -9.52 -5.32
N LYS A 45 -5.96 -10.54 -5.43
CA LYS A 45 -5.76 -11.30 -6.67
C LYS A 45 -6.98 -12.11 -7.12
N GLN A 46 -7.97 -12.33 -6.23
CA GLN A 46 -9.20 -13.05 -6.57
C GLN A 46 -10.25 -12.17 -7.27
N ARG A 47 -9.99 -10.87 -7.40
CA ARG A 47 -10.88 -9.95 -8.11
C ARG A 47 -10.80 -10.19 -9.62
N ASP A 48 -11.92 -9.99 -10.31
CA ASP A 48 -12.05 -10.13 -11.75
C ASP A 48 -11.89 -8.79 -12.51
N ASP A 49 -11.90 -7.67 -11.80
CA ASP A 49 -11.82 -6.31 -12.35
C ASP A 49 -10.40 -5.71 -12.39
N LEU A 50 -9.39 -6.43 -11.90
CA LEU A 50 -7.98 -6.02 -11.89
C LEU A 50 -7.09 -7.18 -12.36
N ASN A 51 -6.02 -6.88 -13.09
CA ASN A 51 -4.99 -7.88 -13.32
C ASN A 51 -4.13 -8.12 -12.06
N GLU A 52 -3.37 -9.22 -12.04
CA GLU A 52 -2.57 -9.61 -10.87
C GLU A 52 -1.60 -8.51 -10.41
N ARG A 53 -0.92 -7.84 -11.36
CA ARG A 53 0.02 -6.76 -11.04
C ARG A 53 -0.69 -5.59 -10.36
N GLU A 54 -1.82 -5.16 -10.91
CA GLU A 54 -2.64 -4.08 -10.34
C GLU A 54 -3.18 -4.44 -8.95
N ALA A 55 -3.65 -5.69 -8.78
CA ALA A 55 -4.13 -6.18 -7.50
C ALA A 55 -3.03 -6.16 -6.42
N ILE A 56 -1.82 -6.62 -6.75
CA ILE A 56 -0.66 -6.56 -5.85
C ILE A 56 -0.32 -5.11 -5.52
N SER A 57 -0.17 -4.25 -6.52
CA SER A 57 0.20 -2.84 -6.33
C SER A 57 -0.82 -2.10 -5.48
N LEU A 58 -2.11 -2.28 -5.75
CA LEU A 58 -3.19 -1.68 -4.97
C LEU A 58 -3.19 -2.19 -3.53
N ALA A 59 -3.08 -3.51 -3.31
CA ALA A 59 -3.06 -4.10 -1.98
C ALA A 59 -1.91 -3.56 -1.11
N VAL A 60 -0.68 -3.62 -1.63
CA VAL A 60 0.52 -3.18 -0.91
C VAL A 60 0.47 -1.68 -0.68
N GLY A 61 0.23 -0.88 -1.72
CA GLY A 61 0.20 0.57 -1.62
C GLY A 61 -0.88 1.06 -0.67
N LEU A 62 -2.09 0.50 -0.76
CA LEU A 62 -3.21 0.84 0.12
C LEU A 62 -2.87 0.54 1.58
N LYS A 63 -2.22 -0.60 1.87
CA LYS A 63 -1.89 -0.97 3.25
C LYS A 63 -0.80 -0.09 3.85
N LEU A 64 0.25 0.21 3.09
CA LEU A 64 1.29 1.14 3.53
C LEU A 64 0.73 2.54 3.79
N PHE A 65 -0.08 3.06 2.86
CA PHE A 65 -0.72 4.37 2.99
C PHE A 65 -1.69 4.43 4.17
N SER A 66 -2.60 3.45 4.27
CA SER A 66 -3.66 3.45 5.29
C SER A 66 -3.14 3.30 6.72
N GLU A 67 -1.99 2.63 6.90
CA GLU A 67 -1.34 2.53 8.20
C GLU A 67 -0.76 3.88 8.63
N VAL A 68 -0.05 4.59 7.74
CA VAL A 68 0.44 5.95 8.02
C VAL A 68 -0.72 6.86 8.41
N MET A 69 -1.83 6.79 7.67
CA MET A 69 -3.03 7.55 7.98
C MET A 69 -3.62 7.18 9.37
N LEU A 70 -3.64 5.89 9.71
CA LEU A 70 -4.17 5.39 10.99
C LEU A 70 -3.32 5.84 12.18
N GLU A 71 -1.99 5.72 12.08
CA GLU A 71 -1.04 6.14 13.11
C GLU A 71 -1.06 7.67 13.30
N ASN A 72 -1.37 8.42 12.24
CA ASN A 72 -1.42 9.87 12.22
C ASN A 72 -2.84 10.43 12.11
N LYS A 73 -3.85 9.75 12.67
CA LYS A 73 -5.27 10.11 12.54
C LYS A 73 -5.65 11.55 12.93
N GLY A 74 -4.82 12.23 13.74
CA GLY A 74 -5.04 13.61 14.16
C GLY A 74 -4.33 14.65 13.28
N HIS A 75 -3.62 14.23 12.23
CA HIS A 75 -2.89 15.10 11.34
C HIS A 75 -3.83 15.73 10.29
N ASP A 76 -3.74 17.04 10.09
CA ASP A 76 -4.66 17.82 9.24
C ASP A 76 -4.73 17.29 7.80
N LEU A 77 -3.62 16.79 7.25
CA LEU A 77 -3.59 16.14 5.93
C LEU A 77 -4.64 15.03 5.75
N PHE A 78 -4.96 14.29 6.82
CA PHE A 78 -5.85 13.13 6.77
C PHE A 78 -7.27 13.42 7.25
N SER A 79 -7.50 14.51 7.99
CA SER A 79 -8.77 14.77 8.64
C SER A 79 -9.92 14.92 7.64
N GLU A 80 -9.71 15.69 6.56
CA GLU A 80 -10.70 15.88 5.49
C GLU A 80 -10.81 14.65 4.58
N PHE A 81 -9.73 13.89 4.42
CA PHE A 81 -9.70 12.73 3.52
C PHE A 81 -10.29 11.45 4.15
N GLN A 82 -10.20 11.30 5.48
CA GLN A 82 -10.58 10.08 6.19
C GLN A 82 -12.02 9.61 5.91
N PRO A 83 -13.06 10.47 5.88
CA PRO A 83 -14.42 10.02 5.55
C PRO A 83 -14.53 9.39 4.16
N HIS A 84 -13.86 10.00 3.17
CA HIS A 84 -13.84 9.51 1.79
C HIS A 84 -13.06 8.19 1.66
N PHE A 85 -11.96 8.07 2.40
CA PHE A 85 -11.21 6.83 2.48
C PHE A 85 -12.06 5.68 3.05
N VAL A 86 -12.85 5.95 4.09
CA VAL A 86 -13.76 4.94 4.68
C VAL A 86 -14.78 4.47 3.64
N ASP A 87 -15.38 5.37 2.87
CA ASP A 87 -16.35 5.01 1.83
C ASP A 87 -15.72 4.23 0.67
N PHE A 88 -14.50 4.58 0.26
CA PHE A 88 -13.71 3.77 -0.66
C PHE A 88 -13.49 2.34 -0.12
N MET A 89 -13.10 2.21 1.15
CA MET A 89 -12.85 0.90 1.77
C MET A 89 -14.10 0.02 1.88
N LYS A 90 -15.29 0.61 2.06
CA LYS A 90 -16.56 -0.14 2.05
C LYS A 90 -16.81 -0.77 0.68
N LYS A 91 -16.73 0.05 -0.38
CA LYS A 91 -16.87 -0.39 -1.78
C LYS A 91 -15.84 -1.46 -2.13
N LEU A 92 -14.57 -1.23 -1.76
CA LEU A 92 -13.49 -2.17 -2.05
C LEU A 92 -13.74 -3.55 -1.40
N LYS A 93 -14.27 -3.57 -0.17
CA LYS A 93 -14.60 -4.79 0.57
C LYS A 93 -15.94 -5.42 0.17
N GLY A 94 -16.67 -4.86 -0.80
CA GLY A 94 -17.97 -5.37 -1.22
C GLY A 94 -19.09 -5.13 -0.20
N LYS A 95 -19.05 -4.02 0.55
CA LYS A 95 -20.17 -3.52 1.35
C LYS A 95 -20.73 -2.22 0.80
#